data_AF-A0A937AFY7-F1
#
_entry.id   AF-A0A937AFY7-F1
#
_cell.length_a   1.000
_cell.length_b   1.000
_cell.length_c   1.000
_cell.angle_alpha   90.00
_cell.angle_beta   90.00
_cell.angle_gamma   90.00
#
_symmetry.space_group_name_H-M   'P 1'
#
loop_
_entity.id
_entity.type
_entity.pdbx_description
1 polymer ?
#
loop_
_entity_poly.entity_id
_entity_poly.type
_entity_poly.pdbx_seq_one_letter_code
_entity_poly.pdbx_strand_id
1 'polypeptide(L)'
;MPRARVDSSIQRLVVDGFDFPLGVYPIEPMKPKEGYTVHFESSDADQPPPGSAGDSGSLEDSEEFELWPDRYVYDIVIRAGRLESLCRSLFAILPGRIYPILDVLGNDAYREVDPYLAYELVGQEHFTEALRRYKGWFFEDGLVGFGAMSDEPFIYIFIDEHKIVTVRVEASLKPKIEAVLEAFDLPEIEKIAGADAAIHEHRSVLEAPADRPDLLCAEEIIEELRDTWGLQLNVDAQRNLDELGNELGVTPWRVTVRLIEPPGSMVRYAEVFLTADSLDKASEIAIIATEDLYASTVVAKRAETASALDDDDSEDDPLEADVLFADRMSESDFEQLVPEGKGKHPRLDQSRLVSIRWLE
;
A
#
# COMPACT_ATOMS: atom_id res chain seq x y z
N MET A 1 -10.28 -19.67 -8.49
CA MET A 1 -11.45 -18.94 -7.96
C MET A 1 -10.99 -17.53 -7.59
N PRO A 2 -11.87 -16.51 -7.51
CA PRO A 2 -11.47 -15.20 -7.01
C PRO A 2 -10.94 -15.35 -5.58
N ARG A 3 -9.69 -14.93 -5.34
CA ARG A 3 -9.07 -14.99 -4.01
C ARG A 3 -9.40 -13.76 -3.16
N ALA A 4 -9.87 -12.67 -3.77
CA ALA A 4 -10.50 -11.56 -3.07
C ALA A 4 -12.01 -11.59 -3.36
N ARG A 5 -12.83 -11.78 -2.32
CA ARG A 5 -14.28 -11.80 -2.43
C ARG A 5 -14.87 -10.62 -1.66
N VAL A 6 -15.75 -9.88 -2.31
CA VAL A 6 -16.51 -8.80 -1.66
C VAL A 6 -17.59 -9.42 -0.77
N ASP A 7 -17.75 -8.90 0.45
CA ASP A 7 -18.85 -9.27 1.34
C ASP A 7 -20.19 -8.84 0.75
N SER A 8 -20.96 -9.84 0.35
CA SER A 8 -22.30 -9.67 -0.24
C SER A 8 -23.35 -9.09 0.72
N SER A 9 -23.07 -9.04 2.03
CA SER A 9 -23.93 -8.42 3.03
C SER A 9 -23.93 -6.89 2.95
N ILE A 10 -22.87 -6.31 2.37
CA ILE A 10 -22.69 -4.86 2.26
C ILE A 10 -23.66 -4.28 1.23
N GLN A 11 -24.44 -3.29 1.65
CA GLN A 11 -25.37 -2.59 0.78
C GLN A 11 -24.72 -1.37 0.14
N ARG A 12 -24.88 -1.24 -1.18
CA ARG A 12 -24.42 -0.08 -1.95
C ARG A 12 -25.34 1.11 -1.72
N LEU A 13 -24.75 2.26 -1.40
CA LEU A 13 -25.49 3.52 -1.37
C LEU A 13 -25.70 4.04 -2.79
N VAL A 14 -26.95 4.40 -3.10
CA VAL A 14 -27.32 5.02 -4.38
C VAL A 14 -28.03 6.33 -4.11
N VAL A 15 -27.53 7.42 -4.68
CA VAL A 15 -28.10 8.77 -4.57
C VAL A 15 -28.35 9.31 -5.97
N ASP A 16 -29.61 9.67 -6.28
CA ASP A 16 -30.00 10.20 -7.59
C ASP A 16 -29.53 9.36 -8.81
N GLY A 17 -29.43 8.04 -8.63
CA GLY A 17 -28.98 7.10 -9.68
C GLY A 17 -27.47 6.95 -9.81
N PHE A 18 -26.69 7.63 -8.97
CA PHE A 18 -25.26 7.44 -8.80
C PHE A 18 -25.01 6.39 -7.72
N ASP A 19 -24.33 5.31 -8.09
CA ASP A 19 -23.94 4.25 -7.19
C ASP A 19 -22.50 4.44 -6.70
N PHE A 20 -22.32 4.62 -5.39
CA PHE A 20 -21.00 4.79 -4.77
C PHE A 20 -20.27 3.45 -4.66
N PRO A 21 -18.93 3.43 -4.59
CA PRO A 21 -18.17 2.24 -4.22
C PRO A 21 -18.67 1.65 -2.89
N LEU A 22 -18.54 0.34 -2.70
CA LEU A 22 -19.04 -0.29 -1.46
C LEU A 22 -18.30 0.16 -0.21
N GLY A 23 -17.01 0.48 -0.34
CA GLY A 23 -16.10 0.78 0.75
C GLY A 23 -15.95 2.27 1.06
N VAL A 24 -16.44 3.16 0.21
CA VAL A 24 -16.40 4.60 0.45
C VAL A 24 -17.73 5.25 0.04
N TYR A 25 -18.37 5.96 0.98
CA TYR A 25 -19.68 6.55 0.77
C TYR A 25 -19.94 7.75 1.69
N PRO A 26 -20.71 8.74 1.22
CA PRO A 26 -21.10 9.88 2.05
C PRO A 26 -22.07 9.46 3.17
N ILE A 27 -21.87 10.00 4.38
CA ILE A 27 -22.79 9.85 5.51
C ILE A 27 -23.70 11.06 5.70
N GLU A 28 -23.37 12.18 5.04
CA GLU A 28 -24.24 13.36 4.96
C GLU A 28 -24.94 13.48 3.60
N PRO A 29 -26.12 14.13 3.55
CA PRO A 29 -26.80 14.39 2.29
C PRO A 29 -25.93 15.19 1.33
N MET A 30 -25.70 14.65 0.14
CA MET A 30 -24.96 15.32 -0.92
C MET A 30 -25.57 15.01 -2.29
N LYS A 31 -25.14 15.74 -3.32
CA LYS A 31 -25.55 15.50 -4.70
C LYS A 31 -24.34 15.13 -5.55
N PRO A 32 -24.20 13.86 -5.96
CA PRO A 32 -23.06 13.43 -6.76
C PRO A 32 -23.12 14.03 -8.16
N LYS A 33 -21.96 14.21 -8.76
CA LYS A 33 -21.84 14.83 -10.08
C LYS A 33 -20.72 14.19 -10.89
N GLU A 34 -21.14 13.32 -11.80
CA GLU A 34 -20.27 12.70 -12.81
C GLU A 34 -19.75 13.74 -13.81
N GLY A 35 -18.52 13.54 -14.25
CA GLY A 35 -17.82 14.39 -15.21
C GLY A 35 -16.35 14.44 -14.90
N TYR A 36 -15.65 15.37 -15.54
CA TYR A 36 -14.24 15.62 -15.26
C TYR A 36 -13.93 17.11 -15.17
N THR A 37 -12.91 17.45 -14.39
CA THR A 37 -12.17 18.72 -14.47
C THR A 37 -10.92 18.51 -15.30
N VAL A 38 -10.40 19.58 -15.92
CA VAL A 38 -9.10 19.54 -16.56
C VAL A 38 -8.36 20.86 -16.34
N HIS A 39 -7.09 20.78 -15.98
CA HIS A 39 -6.19 21.93 -15.91
C HIS A 39 -4.81 21.56 -16.42
N PHE A 40 -4.02 22.59 -16.72
CA PHE A 40 -2.64 22.44 -17.16
C PHE A 40 -1.70 22.78 -16.00
N GLU A 41 -0.70 21.93 -15.78
CA GLU A 41 0.39 22.14 -14.83
C GLU A 41 1.70 22.25 -15.61
N SER A 42 2.44 23.33 -15.39
CA SER A 42 3.78 23.50 -15.96
C SER A 42 4.78 22.55 -15.31
N SER A 43 5.85 22.25 -16.03
CA SER A 43 6.97 21.45 -15.54
C SER A 43 7.53 21.98 -14.21
N ASP A 44 7.89 21.04 -13.34
CA ASP A 44 8.48 21.32 -12.03
C ASP A 44 10.01 21.45 -12.09
N ALA A 45 10.61 21.34 -13.30
CA ALA A 45 12.06 21.45 -13.52
C ALA A 45 12.69 22.77 -13.03
N ASP A 46 11.89 23.84 -12.89
CA ASP A 46 12.34 25.15 -12.41
C ASP A 46 11.97 25.40 -10.92
N GLN A 47 11.30 24.46 -10.25
CA GLN A 47 10.94 24.59 -8.84
C GLN A 47 12.04 23.99 -7.94
N PRO A 48 12.49 24.72 -6.91
CA PRO A 48 13.37 24.13 -5.91
C PRO A 48 12.62 23.00 -5.20
N PRO A 49 13.25 21.83 -4.97
CA PRO A 49 12.55 20.67 -4.44
C PRO A 49 11.88 20.99 -3.10
N PRO A 50 10.66 20.47 -2.84
CA PRO A 50 10.00 20.66 -1.55
C PRO A 50 10.89 20.11 -0.44
N GLY A 51 11.29 20.98 0.51
CA GLY A 51 12.23 20.62 1.59
C GLY A 51 13.64 21.19 1.45
N SER A 52 13.99 21.82 0.32
CA SER A 52 15.31 22.47 0.11
C SER A 52 15.54 23.77 0.91
N ALA A 53 14.65 24.13 1.83
CA ALA A 53 14.89 25.15 2.84
C ALA A 53 15.72 24.59 4.01
N GLY A 54 16.94 24.11 3.68
CA GLY A 54 18.04 23.95 4.62
C GLY A 54 18.16 22.61 5.34
N ASP A 55 18.73 21.61 4.68
CA ASP A 55 19.84 20.85 5.28
C ASP A 55 20.69 20.20 4.18
N SER A 56 22.00 20.34 4.29
CA SER A 56 22.97 19.79 3.36
C SER A 56 23.37 18.40 3.83
N GLY A 57 22.71 17.37 3.30
CA GLY A 57 23.00 15.97 3.63
C GLY A 57 22.55 15.01 2.53
N SER A 58 23.32 14.93 1.44
CA SER A 58 23.40 13.82 0.49
C SER A 58 22.10 13.04 0.18
N LEU A 59 21.31 13.56 -0.77
CA LEU A 59 20.23 12.85 -1.46
C LEU A 59 20.33 13.04 -2.99
N GLU A 60 21.55 13.02 -3.53
CA GLU A 60 21.80 13.32 -4.95
C GLU A 60 21.18 12.30 -5.94
N ASP A 61 20.70 11.13 -5.47
CA ASP A 61 20.14 10.08 -6.35
C ASP A 61 18.60 9.93 -6.27
N SER A 62 17.93 10.51 -5.27
CA SER A 62 16.45 10.47 -5.17
C SER A 62 15.76 11.72 -5.71
N GLU A 63 16.50 12.81 -5.90
CA GLU A 63 15.98 14.11 -6.34
C GLU A 63 15.67 14.19 -7.85
N GLU A 64 16.21 13.30 -8.69
CA GLU A 64 15.94 13.30 -10.14
C GLU A 64 14.57 12.69 -10.52
N PHE A 65 13.95 11.88 -9.66
CA PHE A 65 12.72 11.14 -9.99
C PHE A 65 11.43 11.95 -9.84
N GLU A 66 11.45 13.11 -9.17
CA GLU A 66 10.24 13.90 -8.88
C GLU A 66 10.09 15.16 -9.74
N LEU A 67 10.79 15.26 -10.86
CA LEU A 67 10.57 16.36 -11.81
C LEU A 67 9.51 15.98 -12.86
N TRP A 68 8.32 16.55 -12.70
CA TRP A 68 7.19 16.24 -13.56
C TRP A 68 7.19 17.18 -14.78
N PRO A 69 6.91 16.68 -15.99
CA PRO A 69 6.86 17.51 -17.19
C PRO A 69 5.60 18.37 -17.25
N ASP A 70 5.53 19.25 -18.27
CA ASP A 70 4.31 19.92 -18.68
C ASP A 70 3.19 18.89 -18.93
N ARG A 71 2.06 19.06 -18.25
CA ARG A 71 1.02 18.03 -18.21
C ARG A 71 -0.38 18.62 -18.12
N TYR A 72 -1.34 17.86 -18.65
CA TYR A 72 -2.75 18.04 -18.35
C TYR A 72 -3.13 17.09 -17.22
N VAL A 73 -3.85 17.61 -16.24
CA VAL A 73 -4.38 16.87 -15.11
C VAL A 73 -5.89 16.79 -15.26
N TYR A 74 -6.43 15.57 -15.17
CA TYR A 74 -7.85 15.29 -15.22
C TYR A 74 -8.26 14.64 -13.90
N ASP A 75 -9.25 15.19 -13.22
CA ASP A 75 -9.91 14.53 -12.10
C ASP A 75 -11.29 14.10 -12.55
N ILE A 76 -11.58 12.80 -12.44
CA ILE A 76 -12.75 12.19 -13.06
C ILE A 76 -13.57 11.49 -11.98
N VAL A 77 -14.83 11.90 -11.87
CA VAL A 77 -15.83 11.20 -11.06
C VAL A 77 -16.78 10.45 -11.98
N ILE A 78 -16.91 9.15 -11.72
CA ILE A 78 -17.84 8.26 -12.39
C ILE A 78 -18.43 7.31 -11.37
N ARG A 79 -19.69 6.92 -11.55
CA ARG A 79 -20.34 5.92 -10.67
C ARG A 79 -19.61 4.57 -10.69
N ALA A 80 -19.65 3.85 -9.57
CA ALA A 80 -18.88 2.63 -9.35
C ALA A 80 -19.12 1.55 -10.41
N GLY A 81 -20.37 1.36 -10.85
CA GLY A 81 -20.72 0.40 -11.91
C GLY A 81 -20.07 0.65 -13.27
N ARG A 82 -19.44 1.81 -13.50
CA ARG A 82 -18.71 2.14 -14.74
C ARG A 82 -17.20 2.30 -14.54
N LEU A 83 -16.74 2.45 -13.29
CA LEU A 83 -15.36 2.78 -12.95
C LEU A 83 -14.35 1.79 -13.56
N GLU A 84 -14.55 0.49 -13.35
CA GLU A 84 -13.64 -0.53 -13.89
C GLU A 84 -13.48 -0.45 -15.42
N SER A 85 -14.58 -0.18 -16.14
CA SER A 85 -14.54 -0.09 -17.60
C SER A 85 -13.79 1.16 -18.07
N LEU A 86 -13.93 2.28 -17.34
CA LEU A 86 -13.17 3.50 -17.58
C LEU A 86 -11.68 3.24 -17.35
N CYS A 87 -11.32 2.69 -16.18
CA CYS A 87 -9.93 2.38 -15.84
C CYS A 87 -9.29 1.43 -16.85
N ARG A 88 -9.99 0.39 -17.30
CA ARG A 88 -9.48 -0.49 -18.37
C ARG A 88 -9.18 0.25 -19.67
N SER A 89 -10.03 1.20 -20.06
CA SER A 89 -9.83 2.01 -21.27
C SER A 89 -8.64 2.96 -21.12
N LEU A 90 -8.49 3.58 -19.95
CA LEU A 90 -7.37 4.47 -19.62
C LEU A 90 -6.05 3.69 -19.55
N PHE A 91 -6.03 2.57 -18.83
CA PHE A 91 -4.84 1.74 -18.70
C PHE A 91 -4.37 1.16 -20.04
N ALA A 92 -5.26 0.95 -21.01
CA ALA A 92 -4.88 0.51 -22.37
C ALA A 92 -4.05 1.55 -23.15
N ILE A 93 -3.96 2.79 -22.67
CA ILE A 93 -3.11 3.84 -23.25
C ILE A 93 -1.67 3.73 -22.74
N LEU A 94 -1.47 3.14 -21.55
CA LEU A 94 -0.13 2.92 -20.99
C LEU A 94 0.71 2.02 -21.90
N PRO A 95 2.04 2.21 -21.91
CA PRO A 95 2.94 1.30 -22.60
C PRO A 95 2.93 -0.10 -21.97
N GLY A 96 3.59 -1.05 -22.64
CA GLY A 96 3.63 -2.45 -22.20
C GLY A 96 4.39 -2.69 -20.90
N ARG A 97 5.11 -1.68 -20.38
CA ARG A 97 5.83 -1.72 -19.11
C ARG A 97 5.60 -0.42 -18.35
N ILE A 98 5.36 -0.52 -17.05
CA ILE A 98 4.90 0.58 -16.19
C ILE A 98 5.46 0.44 -14.78
N TYR A 99 5.32 1.49 -13.97
CA TYR A 99 5.54 1.49 -12.53
C TYR A 99 4.19 1.45 -11.81
N PRO A 100 3.75 0.29 -11.29
CA PRO A 100 2.56 0.21 -10.44
C PRO A 100 2.70 1.06 -9.17
N ILE A 101 1.56 1.59 -8.74
CA ILE A 101 1.39 2.43 -7.56
C ILE A 101 0.26 1.85 -6.74
N LEU A 102 0.42 1.82 -5.43
CA LEU A 102 -0.58 1.34 -4.49
C LEU A 102 -0.51 2.18 -3.22
N ASP A 103 -1.60 2.84 -2.86
CA ASP A 103 -1.71 3.55 -1.60
C ASP A 103 -2.69 2.80 -0.71
N VAL A 104 -2.33 2.51 0.53
CA VAL A 104 -3.17 1.77 1.46
C VAL A 104 -3.43 2.62 2.68
N LEU A 105 -4.69 2.75 3.10
CA LEU A 105 -5.00 3.36 4.39
C LEU A 105 -4.52 2.40 5.49
N GLY A 106 -3.40 2.77 6.10
CA GLY A 106 -2.62 1.92 6.98
C GLY A 106 -3.16 1.88 8.42
N ASN A 107 -2.48 1.11 9.26
CA ASN A 107 -2.74 1.07 10.71
C ASN A 107 -1.73 1.90 11.51
N ASP A 108 -0.85 2.65 10.83
CA ASP A 108 0.17 3.46 11.47
C ASP A 108 -0.47 4.65 12.23
N ALA A 109 -0.07 4.82 13.49
CA ALA A 109 -0.66 5.84 14.36
C ALA A 109 -0.26 7.29 13.99
N TYR A 110 0.72 7.46 13.10
CA TYR A 110 1.29 8.75 12.72
C TYR A 110 1.36 8.93 11.20
N ARG A 111 0.71 8.04 10.45
CA ARG A 111 0.57 8.08 8.99
C ARG A 111 -0.74 7.39 8.58
N GLU A 112 -1.59 8.11 7.90
CA GLU A 112 -2.88 7.67 7.36
C GLU A 112 -2.70 6.76 6.15
N VAL A 113 -1.75 7.08 5.26
CA VAL A 113 -1.55 6.37 4.00
C VAL A 113 -0.15 5.76 3.89
N ASP A 114 -0.09 4.49 3.56
CA ASP A 114 1.12 3.75 3.20
C ASP A 114 1.30 3.72 1.68
N PRO A 115 2.21 4.56 1.12
CA PRO A 115 2.44 4.58 -0.32
C PRO A 115 3.42 3.48 -0.72
N TYR A 116 3.02 2.64 -1.66
CA TYR A 116 3.86 1.59 -2.24
C TYR A 116 4.10 1.86 -3.72
N LEU A 117 5.38 1.86 -4.10
CA LEU A 117 5.81 2.09 -5.49
C LEU A 117 6.67 0.93 -5.99
N ALA A 118 6.46 0.58 -7.26
CA ALA A 118 7.43 -0.22 -7.99
C ALA A 118 8.54 0.69 -8.50
N TYR A 119 9.79 0.38 -8.15
CA TYR A 119 10.97 1.06 -8.70
C TYR A 119 11.54 0.37 -9.94
N GLU A 120 10.99 -0.80 -10.29
CA GLU A 120 11.30 -1.52 -11.52
C GLU A 120 10.07 -1.60 -12.43
N LEU A 121 10.33 -1.65 -13.73
CA LEU A 121 9.28 -1.75 -14.74
C LEU A 121 8.59 -3.12 -14.72
N VAL A 122 7.30 -3.10 -14.44
CA VAL A 122 6.40 -4.27 -14.45
C VAL A 122 5.67 -4.35 -15.79
N GLY A 123 5.54 -5.56 -16.34
CA GLY A 123 4.73 -5.80 -17.54
C GLY A 123 3.26 -5.45 -17.29
N GLN A 124 2.64 -4.70 -18.22
CA GLN A 124 1.24 -4.26 -18.11
C GLN A 124 0.27 -5.45 -17.96
N GLU A 125 0.62 -6.61 -18.52
CA GLU A 125 -0.11 -7.87 -18.34
C GLU A 125 -0.15 -8.35 -16.89
N HIS A 126 0.94 -8.18 -16.12
CA HIS A 126 1.00 -8.56 -14.71
C HIS A 126 0.15 -7.62 -13.86
N PHE A 127 0.22 -6.32 -14.15
CA PHE A 127 -0.65 -5.31 -13.53
C PHE A 127 -2.14 -5.61 -13.78
N THR A 128 -2.53 -5.79 -15.04
CA THR A 128 -3.94 -6.03 -15.41
C THR A 128 -4.48 -7.37 -14.92
N GLU A 129 -3.66 -8.42 -14.83
CA GLU A 129 -4.05 -9.70 -14.24
C GLU A 129 -4.33 -9.57 -12.73
N ALA A 130 -3.50 -8.82 -12.00
CA ALA A 130 -3.74 -8.51 -10.59
C ALA A 130 -5.03 -7.70 -10.40
N LEU A 131 -5.29 -6.67 -11.21
CA LEU A 131 -6.56 -5.93 -11.18
C LEU A 131 -7.77 -6.85 -11.41
N ARG A 132 -7.64 -7.84 -12.30
CA ARG A 132 -8.70 -8.83 -12.54
C ARG A 132 -8.87 -9.78 -11.37
N ARG A 133 -7.78 -10.22 -10.75
CA ARG A 133 -7.77 -11.19 -9.64
C ARG A 133 -8.32 -10.58 -8.35
N TYR A 134 -7.94 -9.34 -8.04
CA TYR A 134 -8.34 -8.62 -6.81
C TYR A 134 -9.33 -7.49 -7.09
N LYS A 135 -10.14 -7.62 -8.15
CA LYS A 135 -11.09 -6.60 -8.61
C LYS A 135 -11.91 -5.97 -7.48
N GLY A 136 -12.46 -6.80 -6.59
CA GLY A 136 -13.30 -6.33 -5.50
C GLY A 136 -12.55 -5.41 -4.54
N TRP A 137 -11.28 -5.69 -4.29
CA TRP A 137 -10.44 -4.84 -3.45
C TRP A 137 -10.16 -3.51 -4.15
N PHE A 138 -9.60 -3.54 -5.35
CA PHE A 138 -9.23 -2.32 -6.08
C PHE A 138 -10.40 -1.36 -6.35
N PHE A 139 -11.51 -1.86 -6.88
CA PHE A 139 -12.58 -0.99 -7.38
C PHE A 139 -13.68 -0.68 -6.37
N GLU A 140 -13.73 -1.40 -5.23
CA GLU A 140 -14.81 -1.24 -4.26
C GLU A 140 -14.33 -0.91 -2.85
N ASP A 141 -13.16 -1.37 -2.43
CA ASP A 141 -12.67 -1.20 -1.05
C ASP A 141 -12.23 0.25 -0.79
N GLY A 142 -12.67 0.84 0.33
CA GLY A 142 -12.38 2.23 0.65
C GLY A 142 -11.00 2.44 1.25
N LEU A 143 -10.21 1.40 1.48
CA LEU A 143 -8.91 1.50 2.15
C LEU A 143 -7.72 1.40 1.18
N VAL A 144 -7.97 1.51 -0.12
CA VAL A 144 -6.92 1.33 -1.14
C VAL A 144 -7.09 2.30 -2.31
N GLY A 145 -6.02 3.01 -2.64
CA GLY A 145 -5.78 3.65 -3.92
C GLY A 145 -4.81 2.82 -4.76
N PHE A 146 -4.92 2.90 -6.09
CA PHE A 146 -4.04 2.14 -6.98
C PHE A 146 -3.91 2.80 -8.33
N GLY A 147 -2.79 2.55 -8.99
CA GLY A 147 -2.53 3.15 -10.29
C GLY A 147 -1.28 2.61 -10.94
N ALA A 148 -0.87 3.33 -11.99
CA ALA A 148 0.34 3.05 -12.71
C ALA A 148 0.87 4.32 -13.35
N MET A 149 2.19 4.39 -13.45
CA MET A 149 2.91 5.47 -14.12
C MET A 149 3.83 4.93 -15.22
N SER A 150 4.08 5.77 -16.21
CA SER A 150 5.07 5.63 -17.27
C SER A 150 5.79 6.96 -17.38
N ASP A 151 7.11 6.92 -17.49
CA ASP A 151 7.99 8.06 -17.72
C ASP A 151 8.04 8.46 -19.20
N GLU A 152 8.10 7.48 -20.12
CA GLU A 152 8.17 7.71 -21.56
C GLU A 152 7.15 6.87 -22.36
N PRO A 153 6.07 7.48 -22.88
CA PRO A 153 5.64 8.86 -22.64
C PRO A 153 5.14 9.05 -21.20
N PHE A 154 5.13 10.30 -20.72
CA PHE A 154 4.63 10.60 -19.38
C PHE A 154 3.11 10.37 -19.29
N ILE A 155 2.74 9.35 -18.52
CA ILE A 155 1.35 9.01 -18.19
C ILE A 155 1.32 8.58 -16.73
N TYR A 156 0.46 9.19 -15.95
CA TYR A 156 0.14 8.78 -14.58
C TYR A 156 -1.36 8.59 -14.49
N ILE A 157 -1.81 7.40 -14.13
CA ILE A 157 -3.22 7.08 -13.90
C ILE A 157 -3.35 6.50 -12.51
N PHE A 158 -4.11 7.16 -11.65
CA PHE A 158 -4.30 6.75 -10.27
C PHE A 158 -5.78 6.84 -9.90
N ILE A 159 -6.25 5.86 -9.13
CA ILE A 159 -7.59 5.79 -8.58
C ILE A 159 -7.41 5.81 -7.07
N ASP A 160 -7.80 6.90 -6.42
CA ASP A 160 -7.60 7.07 -4.99
C ASP A 160 -8.57 6.22 -4.14
N GLU A 161 -8.46 6.32 -2.81
CA GLU A 161 -9.31 5.67 -1.83
C GLU A 161 -10.78 6.12 -1.91
N HIS A 162 -11.04 7.32 -2.46
CA HIS A 162 -12.38 7.85 -2.78
C HIS A 162 -12.92 7.35 -4.12
N LYS A 163 -12.11 6.61 -4.87
CA LYS A 163 -12.36 6.11 -6.24
C LYS A 163 -12.54 7.22 -7.28
N ILE A 164 -11.90 8.35 -7.05
CA ILE A 164 -11.72 9.41 -8.04
C ILE A 164 -10.53 9.02 -8.92
N VAL A 165 -10.71 9.14 -10.24
CA VAL A 165 -9.65 8.81 -11.20
C VAL A 165 -8.89 10.06 -11.57
N THR A 166 -7.61 10.10 -11.23
CA THR A 166 -6.66 11.13 -11.61
C THR A 166 -5.83 10.65 -12.80
N VAL A 167 -5.86 11.40 -13.90
CA VAL A 167 -5.03 11.15 -15.08
C VAL A 167 -4.15 12.35 -15.33
N ARG A 168 -2.83 12.14 -15.37
CA ARG A 168 -1.86 13.17 -15.73
C ARG A 168 -1.10 12.72 -16.97
N VAL A 169 -1.08 13.53 -18.01
CA VAL A 169 -0.47 13.18 -19.30
C VAL A 169 0.21 14.37 -19.95
N GLU A 170 1.26 14.10 -20.72
CA GLU A 170 1.83 15.09 -21.61
C GLU A 170 0.83 15.57 -22.70
N ALA A 171 1.08 16.76 -23.25
CA ALA A 171 0.17 17.41 -24.20
C ALA A 171 -0.14 16.56 -25.44
N SER A 172 0.77 15.69 -25.86
CA SER A 172 0.60 14.83 -27.04
C SER A 172 -0.53 13.81 -26.88
N LEU A 173 -0.81 13.41 -25.63
CA LEU A 173 -1.79 12.38 -25.29
C LEU A 173 -3.16 12.96 -24.91
N LYS A 174 -3.27 14.28 -24.74
CA LYS A 174 -4.51 14.99 -24.44
C LYS A 174 -5.70 14.52 -25.30
N PRO A 175 -5.60 14.43 -26.65
CA PRO A 175 -6.73 14.04 -27.48
C PRO A 175 -7.16 12.58 -27.27
N LYS A 176 -6.24 11.70 -26.85
CA LYS A 176 -6.57 10.29 -26.55
C LYS A 176 -7.37 10.18 -25.25
N ILE A 177 -6.99 10.95 -24.23
CA ILE A 177 -7.72 10.98 -22.95
C ILE A 177 -9.13 11.51 -23.18
N GLU A 178 -9.27 12.64 -23.88
CA GLU A 178 -10.58 13.23 -24.19
C GLU A 178 -11.48 12.28 -24.99
N ALA A 179 -10.91 11.54 -25.95
CA ALA A 179 -11.67 10.54 -26.71
C ALA A 179 -12.21 9.39 -25.82
N VAL A 180 -11.46 8.98 -24.79
CA VAL A 180 -11.95 8.00 -23.80
C VAL A 180 -13.06 8.62 -22.96
N LEU A 181 -12.89 9.84 -22.46
CA LEU A 181 -13.91 10.52 -21.64
C LEU A 181 -15.21 10.73 -22.42
N GLU A 182 -15.11 11.14 -23.69
CA GLU A 182 -16.25 11.28 -24.60
C GLU A 182 -16.96 9.94 -24.83
N ALA A 183 -16.23 8.83 -25.00
CA ALA A 183 -16.82 7.50 -25.15
C ALA A 183 -17.57 7.01 -23.90
N PHE A 184 -17.30 7.62 -22.74
CA PHE A 184 -18.03 7.39 -21.49
C PHE A 184 -19.10 8.46 -21.23
N ASP A 185 -19.42 9.33 -22.20
CA ASP A 185 -20.39 10.41 -22.05
C ASP A 185 -20.08 11.31 -20.82
N LEU A 186 -18.80 11.46 -20.45
CA LEU A 186 -18.38 12.29 -19.33
C LEU A 186 -18.15 13.72 -19.84
N PRO A 187 -18.95 14.71 -19.43
CA PRO A 187 -18.72 16.09 -19.80
C PRO A 187 -17.62 16.73 -18.93
N GLU A 188 -16.91 17.69 -19.51
CA GLU A 188 -16.13 18.65 -18.73
C GLU A 188 -17.08 19.49 -17.88
N ILE A 189 -16.79 19.61 -16.59
CA ILE A 189 -17.60 20.37 -15.62
C ILE A 189 -16.72 21.20 -14.71
N GLU A 190 -17.28 22.30 -14.19
CA GLU A 190 -16.55 23.21 -13.30
C GLU A 190 -16.13 22.57 -11.97
N LYS A 191 -16.95 21.63 -11.48
CA LYS A 191 -16.74 20.96 -10.20
C LYS A 191 -17.37 19.57 -10.24
N ILE A 192 -16.54 18.56 -10.02
CA ILE A 192 -16.92 17.16 -9.75
C ILE A 192 -17.43 17.00 -8.31
N ALA A 193 -18.19 15.95 -8.03
CA ALA A 193 -18.60 15.62 -6.67
C ALA A 193 -18.72 14.10 -6.49
N GLY A 194 -17.70 13.51 -5.85
CA GLY A 194 -17.66 12.11 -5.43
C GLY A 194 -18.07 11.95 -3.96
N ALA A 195 -17.58 10.90 -3.30
CA ALA A 195 -17.81 10.68 -1.87
C ALA A 195 -17.12 11.75 -1.00
N ASP A 196 -15.95 12.20 -1.44
CA ASP A 196 -15.11 13.25 -0.85
C ASP A 196 -15.80 14.64 -0.75
N ALA A 197 -16.85 14.87 -1.54
CA ALA A 197 -17.57 16.14 -1.56
C ALA A 197 -18.47 16.38 -0.34
N ALA A 198 -18.53 15.43 0.61
CA ALA A 198 -19.23 15.51 1.88
C ALA A 198 -18.47 14.70 2.95
N ILE A 199 -18.93 14.77 4.21
CA ILE A 199 -18.45 13.83 5.24
C ILE A 199 -18.81 12.41 4.80
N HIS A 200 -17.82 11.52 4.82
CA HIS A 200 -17.91 10.16 4.32
C HIS A 200 -17.16 9.19 5.26
N GLU A 201 -17.35 7.90 5.02
CA GLU A 201 -16.67 6.83 5.73
C GLU A 201 -15.92 5.93 4.75
N HIS A 202 -14.76 5.44 5.19
CA HIS A 202 -14.01 4.38 4.55
C HIS A 202 -14.19 3.06 5.31
N ARG A 203 -14.27 1.95 4.58
CA ARG A 203 -14.31 0.60 5.15
C ARG A 203 -13.73 -0.42 4.18
N SER A 204 -13.23 -1.52 4.73
CA SER A 204 -12.96 -2.70 3.94
C SER A 204 -14.26 -3.35 3.47
N VAL A 205 -14.20 -3.99 2.31
CA VAL A 205 -15.32 -4.73 1.71
C VAL A 205 -15.01 -6.21 1.51
N LEU A 206 -13.81 -6.67 1.88
CA LEU A 206 -13.38 -8.04 1.67
C LEU A 206 -13.95 -8.98 2.74
N GLU A 207 -14.37 -10.15 2.30
CA GLU A 207 -14.76 -11.26 3.16
C GLU A 207 -13.54 -12.19 3.34
N ALA A 208 -12.87 -12.08 4.49
CA ALA A 208 -11.70 -12.90 4.84
C ALA A 208 -11.91 -13.58 6.22
N PRO A 209 -12.84 -14.55 6.34
CA PRO A 209 -13.09 -15.21 7.61
C PRO A 209 -12.00 -16.28 7.87
N ALA A 210 -11.65 -16.47 9.15
CA ALA A 210 -10.56 -17.35 9.56
C ALA A 210 -10.71 -18.82 9.10
N ASP A 211 -11.94 -19.28 8.80
CA ASP A 211 -12.22 -20.63 8.30
C ASP A 211 -12.11 -20.77 6.77
N ARG A 212 -11.79 -19.68 6.05
CA ARG A 212 -11.62 -19.64 4.58
C ARG A 212 -10.30 -18.96 4.20
N PRO A 213 -9.14 -19.58 4.49
CA PRO A 213 -7.82 -19.04 4.14
C PRO A 213 -7.56 -18.97 2.62
N ASP A 214 -8.46 -19.51 1.80
CA ASP A 214 -8.42 -19.31 0.34
C ASP A 214 -8.89 -17.91 -0.09
N LEU A 215 -9.58 -17.19 0.80
CA LEU A 215 -9.99 -15.80 0.64
C LEU A 215 -9.02 -14.90 1.37
N LEU A 216 -8.36 -14.02 0.62
CA LEU A 216 -7.31 -13.16 1.12
C LEU A 216 -7.87 -11.89 1.75
N CYS A 217 -7.25 -11.47 2.85
CA CYS A 217 -7.39 -10.13 3.39
C CYS A 217 -6.55 -9.11 2.59
N ALA A 218 -6.64 -7.83 2.96
CA ALA A 218 -5.91 -6.76 2.27
C ALA A 218 -4.38 -6.96 2.40
N GLU A 219 -3.92 -7.31 3.59
CA GLU A 219 -2.50 -7.53 3.91
C GLU A 219 -1.89 -8.65 3.05
N GLU A 220 -2.60 -9.76 2.88
CA GLU A 220 -2.15 -10.87 2.03
C GLU A 220 -2.15 -10.49 0.54
N ILE A 221 -3.08 -9.65 0.10
CA ILE A 221 -3.06 -9.11 -1.27
C ILE A 221 -1.86 -8.19 -1.45
N ILE A 222 -1.58 -7.31 -0.49
CA ILE A 222 -0.41 -6.41 -0.51
C ILE A 222 0.88 -7.22 -0.59
N GLU A 223 1.02 -8.28 0.22
CA GLU A 223 2.15 -9.20 0.14
C GLU A 223 2.31 -9.81 -1.28
N GLU A 224 1.24 -10.35 -1.86
CA GLU A 224 1.30 -10.91 -3.22
C GLU A 224 1.67 -9.83 -4.27
N LEU A 225 1.23 -8.58 -4.10
CA LEU A 225 1.59 -7.48 -4.98
C LEU A 225 3.02 -6.99 -4.78
N ARG A 226 3.53 -6.99 -3.55
CA ARG A 226 4.95 -6.73 -3.28
C ARG A 226 5.84 -7.71 -4.02
N ASP A 227 5.52 -9.00 -3.97
CA ASP A 227 6.30 -10.03 -4.67
C ASP A 227 6.16 -9.93 -6.19
N THR A 228 4.95 -9.65 -6.69
CA THR A 228 4.66 -9.72 -8.14
C THR A 228 4.95 -8.42 -8.90
N TRP A 229 4.83 -7.27 -8.25
CA TRP A 229 5.12 -5.96 -8.83
C TRP A 229 6.42 -5.35 -8.32
N GLY A 230 7.08 -5.97 -7.33
CA GLY A 230 8.28 -5.40 -6.72
C GLY A 230 8.00 -4.12 -5.93
N LEU A 231 6.81 -4.04 -5.30
CA LEU A 231 6.42 -2.86 -4.54
C LEU A 231 7.28 -2.69 -3.28
N GLN A 232 7.69 -1.46 -3.02
CA GLN A 232 8.39 -1.03 -1.82
C GLN A 232 7.65 0.13 -1.18
N LEU A 233 7.66 0.20 0.14
CA LEU A 233 7.07 1.32 0.88
C LEU A 233 7.91 2.58 0.62
N ASN A 234 7.29 3.58 -0.01
CA ASN A 234 7.94 4.83 -0.42
C ASN A 234 7.89 5.86 0.70
N VAL A 235 8.69 5.64 1.75
CA VAL A 235 8.83 6.56 2.89
C VAL A 235 10.31 6.69 3.27
N ASP A 236 10.66 7.79 3.94
CA ASP A 236 12.01 7.95 4.52
C ASP A 236 12.20 6.92 5.64
N ALA A 237 13.02 5.90 5.36
CA ALA A 237 13.25 4.83 6.32
C ALA A 237 14.23 5.21 7.45
N GLN A 238 15.00 6.29 7.26
CA GLN A 238 16.04 6.74 8.19
C GLN A 238 15.50 7.72 9.23
N ARG A 239 14.51 8.54 8.86
CA ARG A 239 13.91 9.54 9.75
C ARG A 239 12.52 9.11 10.20
N ASN A 240 12.27 9.14 11.51
CA ASN A 240 10.93 8.88 12.04
C ASN A 240 10.12 10.17 12.14
N LEU A 241 9.39 10.49 11.06
CA LEU A 241 8.58 11.69 10.93
C LEU A 241 7.08 11.37 10.91
N ASP A 242 6.25 12.24 11.47
CA ASP A 242 4.80 12.22 11.20
C ASP A 242 4.48 12.75 9.78
N GLU A 243 3.21 12.70 9.39
CA GLU A 243 2.74 13.20 8.08
C GLU A 243 3.01 14.69 7.83
N LEU A 244 3.21 15.46 8.91
CA LEU A 244 3.52 16.89 8.83
C LEU A 244 5.04 17.14 8.79
N GLY A 245 5.86 16.08 8.80
CA GLY A 245 7.32 16.14 8.77
C GLY A 245 7.96 16.42 10.13
N ASN A 246 7.22 16.32 11.25
CA ASN A 246 7.78 16.51 12.59
C ASN A 246 8.48 15.25 13.09
N GLU A 247 9.63 15.41 13.75
CA GLU A 247 10.33 14.28 14.36
C GLU A 247 9.58 13.69 15.54
N LEU A 248 9.38 12.36 15.51
CA LEU A 248 8.72 11.59 16.55
C LEU A 248 9.70 11.03 17.60
N GLY A 249 10.97 10.91 17.24
CA GLY A 249 11.97 10.22 18.08
C GLY A 249 11.71 8.71 18.13
N VAL A 250 11.88 8.10 19.30
CA VAL A 250 11.64 6.66 19.50
C VAL A 250 10.14 6.41 19.71
N THR A 251 9.53 5.62 18.83
CA THR A 251 8.12 5.19 18.95
C THR A 251 8.01 3.68 19.17
N PRO A 252 6.86 3.19 19.66
CA PRO A 252 6.53 1.76 19.61
C PRO A 252 6.18 1.33 18.18
N TRP A 253 6.58 0.10 17.81
CA TRP A 253 6.33 -0.49 16.49
C TRP A 253 5.76 -1.90 16.64
N ARG A 254 4.89 -2.27 15.71
CA ARG A 254 4.51 -3.66 15.42
C ARG A 254 5.00 -4.00 14.01
N VAL A 255 5.85 -5.01 13.94
CA VAL A 255 6.49 -5.43 12.71
C VAL A 255 6.11 -6.87 12.42
N THR A 256 5.66 -7.13 11.20
CA THR A 256 5.40 -8.49 10.70
C THR A 256 6.55 -8.90 9.81
N VAL A 257 7.24 -9.97 10.18
CA VAL A 257 8.39 -10.51 9.43
C VAL A 257 7.99 -11.84 8.81
N ARG A 258 8.18 -11.96 7.50
CA ARG A 258 8.07 -13.20 6.75
C ARG A 258 9.43 -13.90 6.74
N LEU A 259 9.45 -15.18 7.10
CA LEU A 259 10.61 -16.04 7.04
C LEU A 259 10.34 -17.19 6.07
N ILE A 260 11.23 -17.39 5.11
CA ILE A 260 11.19 -18.49 4.15
C ILE A 260 12.22 -19.55 4.59
N GLU A 261 11.75 -20.72 5.02
CA GLU A 261 12.62 -21.81 5.50
C GLU A 261 13.23 -22.60 4.34
N PRO A 262 14.55 -22.86 4.35
CA PRO A 262 15.20 -23.77 3.40
C PRO A 262 14.55 -25.16 3.43
N PRO A 263 14.26 -25.78 2.26
CA PRO A 263 14.70 -25.40 0.92
C PRO A 263 13.73 -24.47 0.16
N GLY A 264 13.16 -23.45 0.81
CA GLY A 264 12.32 -22.42 0.19
C GLY A 264 10.83 -22.77 0.13
N SER A 265 10.40 -23.83 0.81
CA SER A 265 9.05 -24.37 0.67
C SER A 265 8.08 -24.02 1.80
N MET A 266 8.59 -23.60 2.97
CA MET A 266 7.75 -23.28 4.12
C MET A 266 7.92 -21.81 4.49
N VAL A 267 6.80 -21.09 4.55
CA VAL A 267 6.75 -19.70 4.99
C VAL A 267 6.24 -19.66 6.43
N ARG A 268 6.87 -18.87 7.28
CA ARG A 268 6.39 -18.54 8.63
C ARG A 268 6.36 -17.03 8.80
N TYR A 269 5.47 -16.58 9.67
CA TYR A 269 5.33 -15.17 9.99
C TYR A 269 5.59 -14.96 11.47
N ALA A 270 6.44 -14.00 11.80
CA ALA A 270 6.67 -13.55 13.16
C ALA A 270 6.07 -12.17 13.35
N GLU A 271 5.42 -11.97 14.49
CA GLU A 271 4.98 -10.66 14.95
C GLU A 271 5.95 -10.18 16.02
N VAL A 272 6.54 -9.00 15.77
CA VAL A 272 7.56 -8.39 16.61
C VAL A 272 7.03 -7.06 17.15
N PHE A 273 7.08 -6.91 18.47
CA PHE A 273 6.84 -5.64 19.15
C PHE A 273 8.17 -5.08 19.63
N LEU A 274 8.47 -3.84 19.26
CA LEU A 274 9.75 -3.20 19.57
C LEU A 274 9.57 -1.68 19.71
N THR A 275 10.62 -1.01 20.17
CA THR A 275 10.76 0.45 20.03
C THR A 275 11.89 0.76 19.08
N ALA A 276 11.73 1.79 18.26
CA ALA A 276 12.76 2.26 17.33
C ALA A 276 12.56 3.73 16.98
N ASP A 277 13.67 4.38 16.62
CA ASP A 277 13.78 5.77 16.17
C ASP A 277 13.74 5.93 14.64
N SER A 278 13.62 4.83 13.90
CA SER A 278 13.44 4.82 12.45
C SER A 278 12.88 3.48 11.96
N LEU A 279 12.36 3.44 10.74
CA LEU A 279 11.90 2.22 10.09
C LEU A 279 13.05 1.25 9.82
N ASP A 280 14.21 1.76 9.39
CA ASP A 280 15.43 0.95 9.20
C ASP A 280 15.81 0.24 10.50
N LYS A 281 15.80 0.97 11.61
CA LYS A 281 16.16 0.38 12.91
C LYS A 281 15.12 -0.59 13.41
N ALA A 282 13.83 -0.32 13.19
CA ALA A 282 12.75 -1.25 13.48
C ALA A 282 12.91 -2.56 12.70
N SER A 283 13.20 -2.45 11.40
CA SER A 283 13.37 -3.58 10.49
C SER A 283 14.57 -4.43 10.86
N GLU A 284 15.72 -3.81 11.14
CA GLU A 284 16.93 -4.49 11.61
C GLU A 284 16.68 -5.30 12.90
N ILE A 285 16.06 -4.69 13.91
CA ILE A 285 15.75 -5.36 15.18
C ILE A 285 14.78 -6.52 14.94
N ALA A 286 13.77 -6.33 14.10
CA ALA A 286 12.75 -7.34 13.82
C ALA A 286 13.30 -8.57 13.10
N ILE A 287 14.16 -8.36 12.09
CA ILE A 287 14.82 -9.45 11.36
C ILE A 287 15.71 -10.26 12.31
N ILE A 288 16.61 -9.60 13.04
CA ILE A 288 17.52 -10.27 13.99
C ILE A 288 16.72 -11.07 15.03
N ALA A 289 15.67 -10.47 15.60
CA ALA A 289 14.84 -11.14 16.60
C ALA A 289 14.13 -12.37 16.03
N THR A 290 13.71 -12.31 14.75
CA THR A 290 13.02 -13.42 14.07
C THR A 290 13.99 -14.56 13.77
N GLU A 291 15.21 -14.27 13.33
CA GLU A 291 16.27 -15.26 13.13
C GLU A 291 16.65 -15.95 14.45
N ASP A 292 16.80 -15.20 15.54
CA ASP A 292 17.05 -15.74 16.88
C ASP A 292 15.90 -16.65 17.35
N LEU A 293 14.64 -16.23 17.13
CA LEU A 293 13.46 -17.03 17.44
C LEU A 293 13.46 -18.35 16.64
N TYR A 294 13.80 -18.30 15.35
CA TYR A 294 13.93 -19.48 14.51
C TYR A 294 15.02 -20.43 15.02
N ALA A 295 16.23 -19.93 15.25
CA ALA A 295 17.34 -20.71 15.77
C ALA A 295 16.98 -21.42 17.09
N SER A 296 16.33 -20.71 18.02
CA SER A 296 15.88 -21.31 19.28
C SER A 296 14.84 -22.43 19.09
N THR A 297 13.93 -22.27 18.12
CA THR A 297 12.89 -23.26 17.78
C THR A 297 13.51 -24.51 17.16
N VAL A 298 14.48 -24.37 16.25
CA VAL A 298 15.19 -25.49 15.62
C VAL A 298 16.02 -26.26 16.64
N VAL A 299 16.74 -25.55 17.51
CA VAL A 299 17.51 -26.17 18.60
C VAL A 299 16.60 -26.97 19.54
N ALA A 300 15.45 -26.42 19.91
CA ALA A 300 14.46 -27.11 20.74
C ALA A 300 13.94 -28.39 20.05
N LYS A 301 13.57 -28.32 18.75
CA LYS A 301 13.14 -29.48 17.97
C LYS A 301 14.23 -30.56 17.92
N ARG A 302 15.49 -30.20 17.63
CA ARG A 302 16.64 -31.14 17.60
C ARG A 302 16.88 -31.81 18.94
N ALA A 303 16.71 -31.09 20.06
CA ALA A 303 16.82 -31.67 21.40
C ALA A 303 15.72 -32.71 21.70
N GLU A 304 14.53 -32.54 21.12
CA GLU A 304 13.41 -33.47 21.25
C GLU A 304 13.55 -34.71 20.33
N THR A 305 14.16 -34.55 19.14
CA THR A 305 14.36 -35.63 18.14
C THR A 305 15.72 -36.33 18.19
N ALA A 306 16.52 -36.15 19.25
CA ALA A 306 17.87 -36.72 19.44
C ALA A 306 17.97 -38.27 19.53
N SER A 307 17.11 -39.00 18.81
CA SER A 307 17.17 -40.44 18.54
C SER A 307 17.29 -40.79 17.04
N ALA A 308 17.31 -39.82 16.12
CA ALA A 308 17.57 -40.10 14.70
C ALA A 308 18.75 -39.26 14.21
N LEU A 309 19.88 -39.95 14.04
CA LEU A 309 21.02 -39.48 13.26
C LEU A 309 20.54 -39.26 11.81
N ASP A 310 20.69 -38.05 11.31
CA ASP A 310 21.22 -37.80 9.98
C ASP A 310 21.82 -36.38 9.98
N ASP A 311 23.13 -36.32 9.72
CA ASP A 311 23.87 -35.12 9.38
C ASP A 311 23.39 -34.70 7.99
N ASP A 312 22.36 -33.84 7.93
CA ASP A 312 21.97 -33.20 6.67
C ASP A 312 22.73 -31.88 6.55
N ASP A 313 23.60 -31.80 5.54
CA ASP A 313 24.52 -30.70 5.20
C ASP A 313 23.79 -29.40 4.74
N SER A 314 22.54 -29.17 5.19
CA SER A 314 21.75 -27.99 4.83
C SER A 314 22.01 -26.77 5.73
N GLU A 315 23.10 -26.77 6.52
CA GLU A 315 23.39 -25.71 7.51
C GLU A 315 23.89 -24.40 6.88
N ASP A 316 24.10 -24.35 5.55
CA ASP A 316 24.67 -23.19 4.86
C ASP A 316 23.69 -22.43 3.95
N ASP A 317 22.41 -22.85 3.84
CA ASP A 317 21.43 -22.07 3.08
C ASP A 317 21.00 -20.85 3.91
N PRO A 318 21.20 -19.61 3.41
CA PRO A 318 20.84 -18.41 4.15
C PRO A 318 19.32 -18.37 4.38
N LEU A 319 18.92 -18.04 5.60
CA LEU A 319 17.53 -17.72 5.89
C LEU A 319 17.15 -16.46 5.12
N GLU A 320 16.01 -16.51 4.43
CA GLU A 320 15.44 -15.34 3.77
C GLU A 320 14.34 -14.78 4.68
N ALA A 321 14.61 -13.60 5.23
CA ALA A 321 13.70 -12.85 6.08
C ALA A 321 13.37 -11.50 5.45
N ASP A 322 12.09 -11.15 5.42
CA ASP A 322 11.58 -9.92 4.81
C ASP A 322 10.56 -9.26 5.74
N VAL A 323 10.64 -7.93 5.88
CA VAL A 323 9.68 -7.15 6.67
C VAL A 323 8.49 -6.85 5.78
N LEU A 324 7.33 -7.41 6.13
CA LEU A 324 6.08 -7.22 5.38
C LEU A 324 5.34 -5.94 5.75
N PHE A 325 5.21 -5.70 7.05
CA PHE A 325 4.50 -4.55 7.60
C PHE A 325 5.28 -4.02 8.80
N ALA A 326 5.33 -2.71 8.96
CA ALA A 326 6.02 -2.05 10.06
C ALA A 326 5.26 -0.78 10.42
N ASP A 327 4.33 -0.92 11.36
CA ASP A 327 3.42 0.14 11.77
C ASP A 327 3.87 0.72 13.11
N ARG A 328 3.96 2.04 13.19
CA ARG A 328 4.09 2.73 14.48
C ARG A 328 2.76 2.67 15.19
N MET A 329 2.82 2.48 16.50
CA MET A 329 1.61 2.33 17.32
C MET A 329 1.51 3.43 18.36
N SER A 330 0.27 3.79 18.70
CA SER A 330 0.03 4.57 19.90
C SER A 330 0.47 3.77 21.13
N GLU A 331 0.88 4.46 22.20
CA GLU A 331 1.24 3.78 23.45
C GLU A 331 0.08 2.92 23.98
N SER A 332 -1.17 3.38 23.80
CA SER A 332 -2.36 2.65 24.26
C SER A 332 -2.60 1.36 23.48
N ASP A 333 -2.44 1.39 22.16
CA ASP A 333 -2.60 0.18 21.33
C ASP A 333 -1.45 -0.79 21.60
N PHE A 334 -0.24 -0.28 21.82
CA PHE A 334 0.93 -1.08 22.20
C PHE A 334 0.72 -1.82 23.51
N GLU A 335 0.20 -1.15 24.54
CA GLU A 335 -0.14 -1.78 25.83
C GLU A 335 -1.18 -2.90 25.71
N GLN A 336 -2.12 -2.75 24.77
CA GLN A 336 -3.21 -3.71 24.54
C GLN A 336 -2.75 -4.93 23.75
N LEU A 337 -1.95 -4.73 22.70
CA LEU A 337 -1.53 -5.78 21.77
C LEU A 337 -0.33 -6.58 22.25
N VAL A 338 0.58 -5.98 23.02
CA VAL A 338 1.74 -6.69 23.55
C VAL A 338 1.27 -7.80 24.50
N PRO A 339 1.74 -9.06 24.32
CA PRO A 339 1.39 -10.19 25.17
C PRO A 339 1.59 -9.89 26.67
N GLU A 340 0.77 -10.53 27.53
CA GLU A 340 0.83 -10.31 28.97
C GLU A 340 2.24 -10.57 29.53
N GLY A 341 2.86 -9.55 30.14
CA GLY A 341 4.21 -9.66 30.67
C GLY A 341 4.95 -8.33 30.86
N LYS A 342 6.28 -8.42 30.96
CA LYS A 342 7.15 -7.25 30.99
C LYS A 342 7.21 -6.64 29.59
N GLY A 343 6.87 -5.36 29.45
CA GLY A 343 7.03 -4.66 28.16
C GLY A 343 5.88 -3.75 27.75
N LYS A 344 4.70 -3.86 28.40
CA LYS A 344 3.51 -3.07 28.06
C LYS A 344 3.75 -1.56 28.06
N HIS A 345 4.55 -1.06 29.00
CA HIS A 345 5.00 0.33 29.03
C HIS A 345 6.46 0.39 28.56
N PRO A 346 6.71 0.44 27.24
CA PRO A 346 8.06 0.53 26.74
C PRO A 346 8.68 1.86 27.18
N ARG A 347 9.99 1.87 27.44
CA ARG A 347 10.70 3.13 27.58
C ARG A 347 11.00 3.64 26.18
N LEU A 348 10.55 4.85 25.88
CA LEU A 348 10.76 5.53 24.60
C LEU A 348 12.08 6.34 24.59
N ASP A 349 13.10 5.79 25.25
CA ASP A 349 14.44 6.40 25.35
C ASP A 349 15.50 5.62 24.54
N GLN A 350 15.14 4.46 24.01
CA GLN A 350 16.06 3.58 23.28
C GLN A 350 15.32 2.65 22.31
N SER A 351 15.98 2.32 21.22
CA SER A 351 15.53 1.31 20.26
C SER A 351 15.83 -0.09 20.81
N ARG A 352 14.81 -0.95 20.97
CA ARG A 352 14.97 -2.31 21.52
C ARG A 352 13.78 -3.23 21.21
N LEU A 353 14.06 -4.53 21.17
CA LEU A 353 13.02 -5.56 21.19
C LEU A 353 12.23 -5.53 22.51
N VAL A 354 10.91 -5.68 22.41
CA VAL A 354 10.00 -5.81 23.56
C VAL A 354 9.41 -7.21 23.65
N SER A 355 8.87 -7.73 22.55
CA SER A 355 8.28 -9.07 22.47
C SER A 355 8.34 -9.60 21.05
N ILE A 356 8.40 -10.92 20.88
CA ILE A 356 8.29 -11.58 19.58
C ILE A 356 7.53 -12.90 19.73
N ARG A 357 6.75 -13.28 18.72
CA ARG A 357 6.07 -14.58 18.63
C ARG A 357 5.85 -14.99 17.17
N TRP A 358 5.72 -16.29 16.93
CA TRP A 358 5.16 -16.78 15.67
C TRP A 358 3.67 -16.45 15.59
N LEU A 359 3.20 -16.09 14.39
CA LEU A 359 1.79 -16.07 14.04
C LEU A 359 1.37 -17.51 13.69
N GLU A 360 0.30 -17.99 14.32
CA GLU A 360 -0.24 -19.35 14.16
C GLU A 360 -1.34 -19.44 13.10
#